data_AF-A0A0D2LKT9-F1
#
_entry.id   AF-A0A0D2LKT9-F1
#
_cell.length_a   1.000
_cell.length_b   1.000
_cell.length_c   1.000
_cell.angle_alpha   90.00
_cell.angle_beta   90.00
_cell.angle_gamma   90.00
#
_symmetry.space_group_name_H-M   'P 1'
#
loop_
_entity.id
_entity.type
_entity.pdbx_description
1 polymer ?
#
loop_
_entity_poly.entity_id
_entity_poly.type
_entity_poly.pdbx_seq_one_letter_code
_entity_poly.pdbx_strand_id
1 'polypeptide(L)'
;MASLPVRASCLATRALCIFVAPPSHAELERRLRGRGTETEEKVLKRLANAASEIEKSEAPGLFDFRIVNEDLEKAVLEVSAAIEGRVRGTIPGAAEALAQYVEDKQAAAAEAAAAAAAQAAEAAAAEAAAAEARAAEARAAEEARAAEEARAAAEAEAEAAAAARRQLHEESAALPQQPAAPAPAPAPAAPVGNGTAALLDFGFGAAAGPGLAAKGMPVRAYMDATVVPVLREGLKALNVARPDDPLQFLADFILGQRRQRQEQALLLAAQQQVQAQAQAQQAVQLQALQALQAAAAGAQGL
;
A
#
# COMPACT_ATOMS: atom_id res chain seq x y z
N MET A 1 -25.76 -27.00 23.01
CA MET A 1 -25.50 -27.19 21.57
C MET A 1 -25.91 -25.92 20.84
N ALA A 2 -24.99 -25.23 20.16
CA ALA A 2 -25.34 -24.04 19.40
C ALA A 2 -26.00 -24.45 18.08
N SER A 3 -27.26 -24.07 17.87
CA SER A 3 -27.98 -24.35 16.63
C SER A 3 -28.20 -23.06 15.83
N LEU A 4 -28.03 -23.09 14.50
CA LEU A 4 -28.52 -22.00 13.67
C LEU A 4 -30.05 -21.90 13.80
N PRO A 5 -30.64 -20.71 14.03
CA PRO A 5 -32.08 -20.55 14.18
C PRO A 5 -32.88 -21.16 13.02
N VAL A 6 -32.36 -21.05 11.78
CA VAL A 6 -32.97 -21.65 10.59
C VAL A 6 -33.02 -23.18 10.66
N ARG A 7 -32.00 -23.83 11.24
CA ARG A 7 -31.94 -25.30 11.42
C ARG A 7 -32.89 -25.80 12.51
N ALA A 8 -33.24 -24.94 13.46
CA ALA A 8 -34.25 -25.23 14.48
C ALA A 8 -35.70 -24.96 13.99
N SER A 9 -35.87 -24.42 12.78
CA SER A 9 -37.17 -24.04 12.22
C SER A 9 -37.68 -25.05 11.18
N CYS A 10 -38.95 -24.92 10.79
CA CYS A 10 -39.54 -25.70 9.69
C CYS A 10 -38.87 -25.45 8.31
N LEU A 11 -38.03 -24.42 8.19
CA LEU A 11 -37.28 -24.13 6.97
C LEU A 11 -36.00 -24.98 6.83
N ALA A 12 -35.61 -25.75 7.86
CA ALA A 12 -34.36 -26.50 7.86
C ALA A 12 -34.19 -27.42 6.65
N THR A 13 -35.28 -27.99 6.13
CA THR A 13 -35.29 -28.88 4.95
C THR A 13 -35.37 -28.14 3.61
N ARG A 14 -35.71 -26.84 3.64
CA ARG A 14 -35.90 -25.98 2.44
C ARG A 14 -34.84 -24.91 2.30
N ALA A 15 -33.99 -24.73 3.30
CA ALA A 15 -32.86 -23.81 3.28
C ALA A 15 -31.59 -24.54 2.84
N LEU A 16 -30.76 -23.82 2.08
CA LEU A 16 -29.37 -24.18 1.81
C LEU A 16 -28.49 -23.27 2.67
N CYS A 17 -27.81 -23.84 3.66
CA CYS A 17 -26.96 -23.12 4.60
C CYS A 17 -25.50 -23.23 4.15
N ILE A 18 -24.98 -22.15 3.56
CA ILE A 18 -23.58 -22.07 3.10
C ILE A 18 -22.81 -21.18 4.08
N PHE A 19 -21.70 -21.67 4.61
CA PHE A 19 -20.76 -20.85 5.39
C PHE A 19 -19.63 -20.37 4.49
N VAL A 20 -19.42 -19.05 4.45
CA VAL A 20 -18.29 -18.44 3.74
C VAL A 20 -17.25 -18.01 4.76
N ALA A 21 -16.19 -18.80 4.86
CA ALA A 21 -15.08 -18.57 5.78
C ALA A 21 -14.07 -17.56 5.20
N PRO A 22 -13.48 -16.68 6.02
CA PRO A 22 -12.25 -16.00 5.64
C PRO A 22 -11.10 -17.03 5.55
N PRO A 23 -10.02 -16.71 4.80
CA PRO A 23 -8.89 -17.63 4.66
C PRO A 23 -8.06 -17.74 5.94
N SER A 24 -8.01 -16.67 6.74
CA SER A 24 -7.40 -16.70 8.06
C SER A 24 -8.02 -15.66 8.97
N HIS A 25 -7.82 -15.82 10.29
CA HIS A 25 -8.24 -14.82 11.26
C HIS A 25 -7.55 -13.47 11.04
N ALA A 26 -6.25 -13.50 10.75
CA ALA A 26 -5.46 -12.31 10.47
C ALA A 26 -5.94 -11.58 9.20
N GLU A 27 -6.34 -12.33 8.16
CA GLU A 27 -6.95 -11.75 6.97
C GLU A 27 -8.27 -11.03 7.30
N LEU A 28 -9.15 -11.69 8.06
CA LEU A 28 -10.43 -11.12 8.45
C LEU A 28 -10.24 -9.81 9.23
N GLU A 29 -9.34 -9.82 10.20
CA GLU A 29 -8.97 -8.66 11.01
C GLU A 29 -8.42 -7.52 10.14
N ARG A 30 -7.48 -7.82 9.24
CA ARG A 30 -6.95 -6.84 8.29
C ARG A 30 -8.05 -6.24 7.42
N ARG A 31 -8.97 -7.07 6.90
CA ARG A 31 -10.12 -6.62 6.08
C ARG A 31 -11.10 -5.77 6.88
N LEU A 32 -11.36 -6.09 8.15
CA LEU A 32 -12.26 -5.32 9.01
C LEU A 32 -11.66 -3.94 9.31
N ARG A 33 -10.38 -3.87 9.72
CA ARG A 33 -9.72 -2.59 10.00
C ARG A 33 -9.48 -1.77 8.74
N GLY A 34 -9.13 -2.40 7.62
CA GLY A 34 -8.90 -1.73 6.35
C GLY A 34 -10.13 -1.00 5.79
N ARG A 35 -11.35 -1.37 6.21
CA ARG A 35 -12.57 -0.64 5.84
C ARG A 35 -12.65 0.75 6.48
N GLY A 36 -12.06 0.94 7.67
CA GLY A 36 -12.10 2.21 8.40
C GLY A 36 -13.51 2.68 8.82
N THR A 37 -14.52 1.82 8.72
CA THR A 37 -15.93 2.17 8.98
C THR A 37 -16.40 1.88 10.41
N GLU A 38 -15.56 1.23 11.22
CA GLU A 38 -15.93 0.72 12.54
C GLU A 38 -14.91 1.13 13.61
N THR A 39 -15.37 1.26 14.85
CA THR A 39 -14.51 1.49 16.01
C THR A 39 -13.80 0.20 16.40
N GLU A 40 -12.64 0.31 17.04
CA GLU A 40 -11.85 -0.86 17.45
C GLU A 40 -12.64 -1.83 18.33
N GLU A 41 -13.46 -1.32 19.26
CA GLU A 41 -14.36 -2.14 20.09
C GLU A 41 -15.33 -3.00 19.26
N LYS A 42 -15.89 -2.44 18.17
CA LYS A 42 -16.79 -3.17 17.27
C LYS A 42 -16.03 -4.20 16.45
N VAL A 43 -14.82 -3.88 16.01
CA VAL A 43 -13.96 -4.82 15.28
C VAL A 43 -13.62 -6.02 16.16
N LEU A 44 -13.18 -5.80 17.39
CA LEU A 44 -12.89 -6.89 18.35
C LEU A 44 -14.11 -7.75 18.63
N LYS A 45 -15.28 -7.14 18.81
CA LYS A 45 -16.53 -7.89 19.00
C LYS A 45 -16.89 -8.74 17.78
N ARG A 46 -16.70 -8.21 16.56
CA ARG A 46 -16.91 -8.97 15.31
C ARG A 46 -15.91 -10.12 15.18
N LEU A 47 -14.65 -9.92 15.54
CA LEU A 47 -13.62 -10.95 15.50
C LEU A 47 -13.92 -12.08 16.49
N ALA A 48 -14.35 -11.76 17.71
CA ALA A 48 -14.77 -12.76 18.69
C ALA A 48 -15.98 -13.57 18.22
N ASN A 49 -16.98 -12.89 17.65
CA ASN A 49 -18.15 -13.57 17.08
C ASN A 49 -17.74 -14.47 15.91
N ALA A 50 -16.91 -13.97 14.99
CA ALA A 50 -16.43 -14.73 13.84
C ALA A 50 -15.62 -15.96 14.26
N ALA A 51 -14.79 -15.86 15.30
CA ALA A 51 -14.07 -17.02 15.84
C ALA A 51 -15.05 -18.12 16.33
N SER A 52 -16.08 -17.73 17.07
CA SER A 52 -17.12 -18.67 17.53
C SER A 52 -17.95 -19.24 16.37
N GLU A 53 -18.21 -18.47 15.31
CA GLU A 53 -18.92 -18.95 14.12
C GLU A 53 -18.08 -19.91 13.29
N ILE A 54 -16.78 -19.64 13.14
CA ILE A 54 -15.83 -20.53 12.44
C ILE A 54 -15.76 -21.88 13.15
N GLU A 55 -15.61 -21.90 14.47
CA GLU A 55 -15.62 -23.14 15.27
C GLU A 55 -16.92 -23.93 15.08
N LYS A 56 -18.08 -23.24 15.11
CA LYS A 56 -19.38 -23.87 14.84
C LYS A 56 -19.51 -24.38 13.41
N SER A 57 -18.83 -23.77 12.44
CA SER A 57 -18.87 -24.20 11.04
C SER A 57 -18.21 -25.55 10.80
N GLU A 58 -17.32 -25.97 11.71
CA GLU A 58 -16.64 -27.28 11.64
C GLU A 58 -17.50 -28.42 12.19
N ALA A 59 -18.55 -28.08 12.96
CA ALA A 59 -19.50 -29.06 13.44
C ALA A 59 -20.36 -29.61 12.29
N PRO A 60 -20.44 -30.95 12.12
CA PRO A 60 -21.23 -31.56 11.07
C PRO A 60 -22.73 -31.26 11.25
N GLY A 61 -23.42 -31.03 10.13
CA GLY A 61 -24.87 -30.84 10.09
C GLY A 61 -25.36 -29.40 10.32
N LEU A 62 -24.48 -28.47 10.70
CA LEU A 62 -24.87 -27.06 10.87
C LEU A 62 -24.99 -26.34 9.52
N PHE A 63 -23.96 -26.44 8.69
CA PHE A 63 -23.92 -25.93 7.32
C PHE A 63 -23.89 -27.08 6.31
N ASP A 64 -24.54 -26.90 5.16
CA ASP A 64 -24.50 -27.87 4.06
C ASP A 64 -23.17 -27.79 3.31
N PHE A 65 -22.59 -26.58 3.21
CA PHE A 65 -21.32 -26.32 2.54
C PHE A 65 -20.47 -25.31 3.33
N ARG A 66 -19.15 -25.51 3.35
CA ARG A 66 -18.15 -24.57 3.86
C ARG A 66 -17.24 -24.16 2.71
N ILE A 67 -17.18 -22.87 2.41
CA ILE A 67 -16.42 -22.28 1.30
C ILE A 67 -15.42 -21.30 1.87
N VAL A 68 -14.14 -21.40 1.50
CA VAL A 68 -13.09 -20.49 1.96
C VAL A 68 -12.87 -19.39 0.92
N ASN A 69 -13.07 -18.13 1.32
CA ASN A 69 -12.97 -16.98 0.43
C ASN A 69 -11.54 -16.43 0.32
N GLU A 70 -10.67 -17.25 -0.29
CA GLU A 70 -9.31 -16.89 -0.71
C GLU A 70 -9.32 -16.16 -2.05
N ASP A 71 -9.96 -16.78 -3.04
CA ASP A 71 -10.16 -16.26 -4.38
C ASP A 71 -11.66 -16.01 -4.59
N LEU A 72 -12.00 -14.76 -4.93
CA LEU A 72 -13.38 -14.34 -5.10
C LEU A 72 -14.07 -15.09 -6.23
N GLU A 73 -13.39 -15.30 -7.35
CA GLU A 73 -13.96 -15.97 -8.52
C GLU A 73 -14.26 -17.43 -8.19
N LYS A 74 -13.30 -18.12 -7.57
CA LYS A 74 -13.49 -19.49 -7.08
C LYS A 74 -14.65 -19.59 -6.11
N ALA A 75 -14.69 -18.72 -5.09
CA ALA A 75 -15.74 -18.75 -4.07
C ALA A 75 -17.14 -18.52 -4.65
N VAL A 76 -17.27 -17.63 -5.64
CA VAL A 76 -18.54 -17.42 -6.36
C VAL A 76 -18.95 -18.66 -7.13
N LEU A 77 -18.02 -19.32 -7.81
CA LEU A 77 -18.28 -20.56 -8.55
C LEU A 77 -18.66 -21.70 -7.60
N GLU A 78 -17.99 -21.85 -6.45
CA GLU A 78 -18.33 -22.83 -5.42
C GLU A 78 -19.74 -22.61 -4.85
N VAL A 79 -20.11 -21.36 -4.56
CA VAL A 79 -21.48 -21.03 -4.11
C VAL A 79 -22.50 -21.33 -5.20
N SER A 80 -22.18 -20.98 -6.45
CA SER A 80 -23.07 -21.19 -7.59
C SER A 80 -23.32 -22.69 -7.84
N ALA A 81 -22.26 -23.50 -7.79
CA ALA A 81 -22.34 -24.95 -7.89
C ALA A 81 -23.12 -25.57 -6.72
N ALA A 82 -22.94 -25.07 -5.49
CA ALA A 82 -23.72 -25.51 -4.33
C ALA A 82 -25.22 -25.22 -4.49
N ILE A 83 -25.57 -24.05 -5.04
CA ILE A 83 -26.96 -23.67 -5.33
C ILE A 83 -27.53 -24.57 -6.43
N GLU A 84 -26.83 -24.73 -7.55
CA GLU A 84 -27.26 -25.59 -8.67
C GLU A 84 -27.46 -27.05 -8.23
N GLY A 85 -26.56 -27.57 -7.40
CA GLY A 85 -26.66 -28.92 -6.85
C GLY A 85 -27.91 -29.14 -5.98
N ARG A 86 -28.40 -28.08 -5.32
CA ARG A 86 -29.63 -28.13 -4.52
C ARG A 86 -30.88 -27.84 -5.35
N VAL A 87 -30.82 -26.89 -6.28
CA VAL A 87 -31.92 -26.46 -7.15
C VAL A 87 -31.43 -26.51 -8.59
N ARG A 88 -31.63 -27.67 -9.24
CA ARG A 88 -31.16 -27.87 -10.61
C ARG A 88 -31.77 -26.83 -11.55
N GLY A 89 -30.93 -26.29 -12.44
CA GLY A 89 -31.35 -25.37 -13.50
C GLY A 89 -31.44 -23.89 -13.11
N THR A 90 -31.14 -23.50 -11.86
CA THR A 90 -31.07 -22.06 -11.51
C THR A 90 -29.85 -21.36 -12.07
N ILE A 91 -28.71 -22.07 -12.08
CA ILE A 91 -27.43 -21.56 -12.58
C ILE A 91 -26.79 -22.68 -13.40
N PRO A 92 -27.25 -22.88 -14.65
CA PRO A 92 -26.78 -24.01 -15.46
C PRO A 92 -25.28 -23.88 -15.76
N GLY A 93 -24.54 -24.95 -15.54
CA GLY A 93 -23.12 -25.02 -15.89
C GLY A 93 -22.17 -24.53 -14.80
N ALA A 94 -22.66 -24.28 -13.57
CA ALA A 94 -21.83 -23.74 -12.50
C ALA A 94 -20.79 -24.75 -12.01
N ALA A 95 -21.16 -26.04 -11.96
CA ALA A 95 -20.23 -27.11 -11.62
C ALA A 95 -19.11 -27.26 -12.66
N GLU A 96 -19.44 -27.19 -13.95
CA GLU A 96 -18.49 -27.28 -15.05
C GLU A 96 -17.56 -26.05 -15.07
N ALA A 97 -18.11 -24.86 -14.88
CA ALA A 97 -17.31 -23.63 -14.78
C ALA A 97 -16.34 -23.66 -13.59
N LEU A 98 -16.77 -24.20 -12.45
CA LEU A 98 -15.89 -24.41 -11.29
C LEU A 98 -14.76 -25.40 -11.62
N ALA A 99 -15.07 -26.51 -12.29
CA ALA A 99 -14.06 -27.50 -12.70
C ALA A 99 -13.02 -26.88 -13.63
N GLN A 100 -13.47 -26.18 -14.68
CA GLN A 100 -12.59 -25.49 -15.62
C GLN A 100 -11.70 -24.47 -14.91
N TYR A 101 -12.28 -23.67 -14.01
CA TYR A 101 -11.54 -22.67 -13.24
C TYR A 101 -10.42 -23.31 -12.40
N VAL A 102 -10.70 -24.44 -11.76
CA VAL A 102 -9.71 -25.16 -10.95
C VAL A 102 -8.59 -25.72 -11.83
N GLU A 103 -8.92 -26.29 -12.99
CA GLU A 103 -7.94 -26.79 -13.96
C GLU A 103 -7.04 -25.66 -14.48
N ASP A 104 -7.62 -24.53 -14.89
CA ASP A 104 -6.89 -23.37 -15.38
C ASP A 104 -5.93 -22.81 -14.32
N LYS A 105 -6.40 -22.71 -13.06
CA LYS A 105 -5.55 -22.26 -11.94
C LYS A 105 -4.45 -23.26 -11.61
N GLN A 106 -4.72 -24.56 -11.67
CA GLN A 106 -3.70 -25.59 -11.44
C GLN A 106 -2.64 -25.58 -12.53
N ALA A 107 -3.03 -25.44 -13.80
CA ALA A 107 -2.11 -25.32 -14.92
C ALA A 107 -1.21 -24.07 -14.79
N ALA A 108 -1.81 -22.90 -14.50
CA ALA A 108 -1.06 -21.67 -14.28
C ALA A 108 -0.11 -21.76 -13.07
N ALA A 109 -0.55 -22.40 -11.97
CA ALA A 109 0.29 -22.62 -10.79
C ALA A 109 1.46 -23.58 -11.07
N ALA A 110 1.24 -24.63 -11.87
CA ALA A 110 2.28 -25.56 -12.28
C ALA A 110 3.32 -24.89 -13.18
N GLU A 111 2.89 -24.05 -14.14
CA GLU A 111 3.79 -23.26 -14.99
C GLU A 111 4.62 -22.28 -14.15
N ALA A 112 3.98 -21.55 -13.23
CA ALA A 112 4.68 -20.64 -12.33
C ALA A 112 5.67 -21.36 -11.41
N ALA A 113 5.31 -22.54 -10.88
CA ALA A 113 6.20 -23.35 -10.04
C ALA A 113 7.40 -23.87 -10.84
N ALA A 114 7.20 -24.30 -12.09
CA ALA A 114 8.28 -24.72 -12.99
C ALA A 114 9.23 -23.56 -13.29
N ALA A 115 8.70 -22.36 -13.57
CA ALA A 115 9.49 -21.16 -13.78
C ALA A 115 10.29 -20.76 -12.53
N ALA A 116 9.68 -20.79 -11.35
CA ALA A 116 10.34 -20.49 -10.08
C ALA A 116 11.45 -21.52 -9.76
N ALA A 117 11.23 -22.80 -10.04
CA ALA A 117 12.24 -23.84 -9.86
C ALA A 117 13.43 -23.64 -10.81
N ALA A 118 13.19 -23.25 -12.07
CA ALA A 118 14.24 -22.92 -13.02
C ALA A 118 15.06 -21.71 -12.55
N GLN A 119 14.39 -20.64 -12.10
CA GLN A 119 15.05 -19.45 -11.55
C GLN A 119 15.88 -19.77 -10.29
N ALA A 120 15.36 -20.62 -9.41
CA ALA A 120 16.09 -21.05 -8.22
C ALA A 120 17.32 -21.90 -8.56
N ALA A 121 17.22 -22.78 -9.57
CA ALA A 121 18.37 -23.55 -10.05
C ALA A 121 19.44 -22.66 -10.69
N GLU A 122 19.03 -21.66 -11.48
CA GLU A 122 19.94 -20.67 -12.05
C GLU A 122 20.63 -19.82 -10.97
N ALA A 123 19.88 -19.37 -9.96
CA ALA A 123 20.41 -18.64 -8.82
C ALA A 123 21.42 -19.48 -8.00
N ALA A 124 21.11 -20.76 -7.76
CA ALA A 124 22.01 -21.67 -7.06
C ALA A 124 23.29 -21.94 -7.86
N ALA A 125 23.19 -22.09 -9.18
CA ALA A 125 24.35 -22.23 -10.06
C ALA A 125 25.23 -20.96 -10.04
N ALA A 126 24.62 -19.77 -10.07
CA ALA A 126 25.34 -18.50 -9.96
C ALA A 126 26.04 -18.34 -8.59
N GLU A 127 25.37 -18.75 -7.50
CA GLU A 127 25.96 -18.71 -6.15
C GLU A 127 27.14 -19.69 -6.03
N ALA A 128 27.02 -20.90 -6.59
CA ALA A 128 28.11 -21.88 -6.63
C ALA A 128 29.31 -21.35 -7.43
N ALA A 129 29.09 -20.74 -8.60
CA ALA A 129 30.15 -20.13 -9.40
C ALA A 129 30.83 -18.97 -8.66
N ALA A 130 30.07 -18.13 -7.95
CA ALA A 130 30.62 -17.05 -7.14
C ALA A 130 31.45 -17.57 -5.96
N ALA A 131 31.03 -18.67 -5.33
CA ALA A 131 31.79 -19.33 -4.26
C ALA A 131 33.12 -19.91 -4.79
N GLU A 132 33.10 -20.53 -5.97
CA GLU A 132 34.31 -21.07 -6.60
C GLU A 132 35.30 -19.95 -6.98
N ALA A 133 34.81 -18.84 -7.54
CA ALA A 133 35.65 -17.67 -7.84
C ALA A 133 36.33 -17.09 -6.59
N ARG A 134 35.58 -16.93 -5.49
CA ARG A 134 36.12 -16.49 -4.19
C ARG A 134 37.17 -17.46 -3.65
N ALA A 135 36.96 -18.77 -3.81
CA ALA A 135 37.93 -19.78 -3.40
C ALA A 135 39.21 -19.73 -4.24
N ALA A 136 39.10 -19.48 -5.55
CA ALA A 136 40.25 -19.29 -6.43
C ALA A 136 41.07 -18.04 -6.08
N GLU A 137 40.40 -16.91 -5.83
CA GLU A 137 41.04 -15.68 -5.35
C GLU A 137 41.79 -15.89 -4.03
N ALA A 138 41.18 -16.62 -3.07
CA ALA A 138 41.81 -16.93 -1.80
C ALA A 138 43.09 -17.78 -1.97
N ARG A 139 43.05 -18.81 -2.83
CA ARG A 139 44.23 -19.64 -3.15
C ARG A 139 45.34 -18.82 -3.79
N ALA A 140 45.01 -17.96 -4.76
CA ALA A 140 45.97 -17.08 -5.40
C ALA A 140 46.62 -16.10 -4.40
N ALA A 141 45.84 -15.58 -3.45
CA ALA A 141 46.36 -14.72 -2.39
C ALA A 141 47.31 -15.47 -1.43
N GLU A 142 47.01 -16.74 -1.10
CA GLU A 142 47.88 -17.58 -0.27
C GLU A 142 49.20 -17.91 -0.99
N GLU A 143 49.14 -18.28 -2.27
CA GLU A 143 50.33 -18.50 -3.10
C GLU A 143 51.19 -17.23 -3.22
N ALA A 144 50.57 -16.06 -3.38
CA ALA A 144 51.28 -14.79 -3.43
C ALA A 144 52.00 -14.46 -2.11
N ARG A 145 51.34 -14.70 -0.97
CA ARG A 145 51.96 -14.54 0.37
C ARG A 145 53.15 -15.48 0.55
N ALA A 146 53.00 -16.75 0.17
CA ALA A 146 54.10 -17.72 0.24
C ALA A 146 55.28 -17.32 -0.66
N ALA A 147 55.01 -16.78 -1.85
CA ALA A 147 56.06 -16.29 -2.74
C ALA A 147 56.77 -15.04 -2.19
N GLU A 148 56.04 -14.14 -1.53
CA GLU A 148 56.62 -12.98 -0.85
C GLU A 148 57.51 -13.39 0.34
N GLU A 149 57.04 -14.31 1.18
CA GLU A 149 57.82 -14.88 2.28
C GLU A 149 59.10 -15.57 1.78
N ALA A 150 59.01 -16.34 0.69
CA ALA A 150 60.16 -16.99 0.07
C ALA A 150 61.17 -15.97 -0.50
N ARG A 151 60.70 -14.87 -1.10
CA ARG A 151 61.56 -13.77 -1.56
C ARG A 151 62.27 -13.09 -0.39
N ALA A 152 61.54 -12.80 0.68
CA ALA A 152 62.10 -12.21 1.90
C ALA A 152 63.16 -13.13 2.54
N ALA A 153 62.92 -14.44 2.58
CA ALA A 153 63.90 -15.42 3.07
C ALA A 153 65.17 -15.47 2.20
N ALA A 154 65.02 -15.44 0.88
CA ALA A 154 66.15 -15.42 -0.05
C ALA A 154 66.96 -14.11 0.05
N GLU A 155 66.31 -12.96 0.22
CA GLU A 155 66.98 -11.69 0.48
C GLU A 155 67.75 -11.73 1.81
N ALA A 156 67.16 -12.28 2.88
CA ALA A 156 67.83 -12.44 4.16
C ALA A 156 69.06 -13.35 4.08
N GLU A 157 68.98 -14.48 3.35
CA GLU A 157 70.13 -15.35 3.08
C GLU A 157 71.22 -14.62 2.28
N ALA A 158 70.85 -13.87 1.24
CA ALA A 158 71.78 -13.11 0.43
C ALA A 158 72.48 -12.01 1.25
N GLU A 159 71.74 -11.35 2.15
CA GLU A 159 72.28 -10.33 3.05
C GLU A 159 73.22 -10.95 4.10
N ALA A 160 72.88 -12.11 4.66
CA ALA A 160 73.76 -12.87 5.54
C ALA A 160 75.05 -13.31 4.83
N ALA A 161 74.96 -13.78 3.58
CA ALA A 161 76.11 -14.13 2.75
C ALA A 161 76.97 -12.90 2.42
N ALA A 162 76.35 -11.74 2.16
CA ALA A 162 77.05 -10.48 1.93
C ALA A 162 77.75 -9.99 3.21
N ALA A 163 77.13 -10.13 4.37
CA ALA A 163 77.74 -9.81 5.66
C ALA A 163 78.96 -10.70 5.95
N ALA A 164 78.87 -12.01 5.68
CA ALA A 164 80.00 -12.92 5.80
C ALA A 164 81.16 -12.55 4.86
N ARG A 165 80.85 -12.16 3.61
CA ARG A 165 81.85 -11.64 2.67
C ARG A 165 82.49 -10.34 3.14
N ARG A 166 81.73 -9.44 3.76
CA ARG A 166 82.26 -8.19 4.34
C ARG A 166 83.19 -8.46 5.51
N GLN A 167 82.87 -9.42 6.39
CA GLN A 167 83.77 -9.83 7.47
C GLN A 167 85.10 -10.37 6.93
N LEU A 168 85.08 -11.17 5.86
CA LEU A 168 86.31 -11.62 5.18
C LEU A 168 87.09 -10.48 4.51
N HIS A 169 86.41 -9.43 4.04
CA HIS A 169 87.04 -8.25 3.42
C HIS A 169 87.61 -7.26 4.44
N GLU A 170 86.97 -7.13 5.62
CA GLU A 170 87.45 -6.31 6.75
C GLU A 170 88.74 -6.88 7.36
N GLU A 171 88.95 -8.21 7.29
CA GLU A 171 90.22 -8.83 7.71
C GLU A 171 91.40 -8.50 6.77
N SER A 172 91.14 -7.96 5.57
CA SER A 172 92.16 -7.75 4.53
C SER A 172 92.35 -6.31 4.04
N ALA A 173 91.70 -5.28 4.61
CA ALA A 173 91.76 -3.93 4.07
C ALA A 173 92.00 -2.83 5.12
N ALA A 174 93.27 -2.67 5.52
CA ALA A 174 93.78 -1.43 6.08
C ALA A 174 94.59 -0.68 5.00
N LEU A 175 94.09 0.45 4.51
CA LEU A 175 94.86 1.58 3.95
C LEU A 175 93.90 2.75 3.60
N PRO A 176 94.21 4.01 3.94
CA PRO A 176 93.27 5.13 3.81
C PRO A 176 93.59 6.03 2.61
N GLN A 177 92.60 6.57 1.90
CA GLN A 177 92.78 7.81 1.12
C GLN A 177 91.55 8.74 1.08
N GLN A 178 91.90 10.02 0.98
CA GLN A 178 91.24 11.32 1.14
C GLN A 178 90.15 11.72 0.10
N PRO A 179 89.46 12.87 0.33
CA PRO A 179 88.25 13.29 -0.40
C PRO A 179 88.55 14.26 -1.57
N ALA A 180 87.65 14.32 -2.56
CA ALA A 180 87.60 15.39 -3.55
C ALA A 180 86.14 15.68 -4.02
N ALA A 181 85.86 16.97 -4.23
CA ALA A 181 84.57 17.57 -4.63
C ALA A 181 84.45 17.74 -6.18
N PRO A 182 83.51 18.54 -6.77
CA PRO A 182 82.14 18.16 -7.15
C PRO A 182 81.73 18.42 -8.64
N ALA A 183 80.52 17.94 -9.01
CA ALA A 183 79.58 18.32 -10.11
C ALA A 183 79.96 18.01 -11.60
N PRO A 184 79.01 17.97 -12.59
CA PRO A 184 77.55 18.23 -12.60
C PRO A 184 76.61 17.22 -13.36
N ALA A 185 75.29 17.43 -13.16
CA ALA A 185 74.03 17.17 -13.95
C ALA A 185 73.98 16.22 -15.18
N PRO A 186 72.81 15.55 -15.47
CA PRO A 186 71.67 16.22 -16.12
C PRO A 186 70.24 15.76 -15.68
N ALA A 187 69.23 16.50 -16.17
CA ALA A 187 67.76 16.33 -16.07
C ALA A 187 67.22 15.26 -17.09
N PRO A 188 65.89 14.92 -17.25
CA PRO A 188 64.68 15.72 -16.95
C PRO A 188 63.36 14.99 -16.52
N ALA A 189 62.32 15.82 -16.32
CA ALA A 189 60.87 15.63 -16.63
C ALA A 189 59.83 15.18 -15.56
N ALA A 190 59.05 16.18 -15.12
CA ALA A 190 57.58 16.30 -14.91
C ALA A 190 56.77 15.35 -13.98
N PRO A 191 55.91 15.95 -13.12
CA PRO A 191 54.61 15.38 -12.76
C PRO A 191 53.44 16.39 -12.95
N VAL A 192 52.25 15.90 -13.34
CA VAL A 192 51.00 16.67 -13.36
C VAL A 192 49.85 15.78 -12.89
N GLY A 193 48.97 16.31 -12.02
CA GLY A 193 47.58 15.88 -11.91
C GLY A 193 47.07 15.62 -10.49
N ASN A 194 46.71 16.67 -9.75
CA ASN A 194 45.80 16.58 -8.60
C ASN A 194 44.37 16.88 -9.07
N GLY A 195 43.48 15.89 -8.92
CA GLY A 195 42.05 16.02 -9.17
C GLY A 195 41.26 16.24 -7.87
N THR A 196 40.57 17.37 -7.80
CA THR A 196 39.55 17.72 -6.81
C THR A 196 38.21 17.06 -7.15
N ALA A 197 37.52 16.52 -6.15
CA ALA A 197 36.07 16.26 -6.21
C ALA A 197 35.45 16.49 -4.82
N ALA A 198 34.83 17.67 -4.66
CA ALA A 198 33.96 18.01 -3.54
C ALA A 198 32.51 17.65 -3.92
N LEU A 199 31.77 17.05 -2.98
CA LEU A 199 30.45 16.46 -3.21
C LEU A 199 29.42 17.11 -2.25
N LEU A 200 28.52 17.88 -2.86
CA LEU A 200 27.10 18.16 -2.59
C LEU A 200 26.63 18.72 -1.23
N ASP A 201 26.03 19.92 -1.35
CA ASP A 201 25.15 20.63 -0.42
C ASP A 201 23.68 20.34 -0.78
N PHE A 202 22.82 20.07 0.21
CA PHE A 202 21.39 19.76 0.05
C PHE A 202 20.57 20.77 0.86
N GLY A 203 19.91 21.70 0.17
CA GLY A 203 18.94 22.63 0.75
C GLY A 203 17.63 22.60 -0.03
N PHE A 204 16.54 22.21 0.61
CA PHE A 204 15.19 22.49 0.10
C PHE A 204 14.30 22.99 1.22
N GLY A 205 13.79 24.21 1.05
CA GLY A 205 12.86 24.86 1.94
C GLY A 205 11.58 25.30 1.23
N ALA A 206 10.57 25.54 2.07
CA ALA A 206 9.40 26.40 1.89
C ALA A 206 8.07 25.79 1.39
N ALA A 207 7.23 25.46 2.39
CA ALA A 207 5.92 26.06 2.70
C ALA A 207 4.94 26.45 1.57
N ALA A 208 3.70 25.95 1.69
CA ALA A 208 2.52 26.46 0.99
C ALA A 208 1.41 26.84 2.00
N GLY A 209 0.87 28.05 1.88
CA GLY A 209 -0.35 28.52 2.54
C GLY A 209 -1.60 28.35 1.66
N PRO A 210 -2.81 28.61 2.19
CA PRO A 210 -4.07 28.08 1.64
C PRO A 210 -4.89 29.11 0.85
N GLY A 211 -5.58 28.65 -0.20
CA GLY A 211 -6.59 29.46 -0.90
C GLY A 211 -7.23 28.82 -2.13
N LEU A 212 -8.52 28.45 -1.96
CA LEU A 212 -9.61 28.42 -2.96
C LEU A 212 -9.79 27.23 -3.94
N ALA A 213 -11.01 26.67 -3.83
CA ALA A 213 -11.95 26.36 -4.90
C ALA A 213 -11.83 25.02 -5.65
N ALA A 214 -12.68 24.05 -5.24
CA ALA A 214 -13.50 23.09 -6.00
C ALA A 214 -12.99 22.41 -7.29
N LYS A 215 -11.74 22.59 -7.68
CA LYS A 215 -11.11 22.00 -8.87
C LYS A 215 -9.71 21.57 -8.42
N GLY A 216 -9.62 20.33 -7.95
CA GLY A 216 -8.43 19.78 -7.29
C GLY A 216 -8.73 18.85 -6.12
N MET A 217 -9.99 18.75 -5.67
CA MET A 217 -10.37 17.73 -4.70
C MET A 217 -10.18 16.32 -5.31
N PRO A 218 -9.71 15.34 -4.52
CA PRO A 218 -9.75 13.94 -4.93
C PRO A 218 -11.17 13.60 -5.37
N VAL A 219 -11.31 12.96 -6.53
CA VAL A 219 -12.60 12.60 -7.14
C VAL A 219 -13.52 11.93 -6.12
N ARG A 220 -12.96 11.10 -5.23
CA ARG A 220 -13.69 10.43 -4.16
C ARG A 220 -14.33 11.39 -3.16
N ALA A 221 -13.62 12.41 -2.71
CA ALA A 221 -14.15 13.40 -1.76
C ALA A 221 -15.27 14.23 -2.39
N TYR A 222 -15.14 14.56 -3.68
CA TYR A 222 -16.21 15.22 -4.43
C TYR A 222 -17.45 14.32 -4.57
N MET A 223 -17.26 13.04 -4.91
CA MET A 223 -18.34 12.06 -5.02
C MET A 223 -19.05 11.84 -3.67
N ASP A 224 -18.30 11.72 -2.58
CA ASP A 224 -18.85 11.51 -1.23
C ASP A 224 -19.67 12.73 -0.75
N ALA A 225 -19.26 13.95 -1.13
CA ALA A 225 -19.98 15.17 -0.77
C ALA A 225 -21.23 15.43 -1.63
N THR A 226 -21.21 15.05 -2.92
CA THR A 226 -22.24 15.49 -3.88
C THR A 226 -23.17 14.38 -4.37
N VAL A 227 -22.62 13.22 -4.77
CA VAL A 227 -23.37 12.17 -5.49
C VAL A 227 -23.83 11.05 -4.54
N VAL A 228 -22.97 10.64 -3.61
CA VAL A 228 -23.23 9.50 -2.71
C VAL A 228 -24.49 9.67 -1.85
N PRO A 229 -24.80 10.85 -1.27
CA PRO A 229 -26.03 11.02 -0.48
C PRO A 229 -27.30 10.76 -1.28
N VAL A 230 -27.34 11.24 -2.53
CA VAL A 230 -28.46 11.07 -3.47
C VAL A 230 -28.63 9.59 -3.84
N LEU A 231 -27.53 8.93 -4.18
CA LEU A 231 -27.54 7.49 -4.52
C LEU A 231 -28.03 6.63 -3.34
N ARG A 232 -27.63 6.96 -2.11
CA ARG A 232 -28.09 6.23 -0.92
C ARG A 232 -29.60 6.33 -0.71
N GLU A 233 -30.20 7.49 -0.98
CA GLU A 233 -31.65 7.65 -0.92
C GLU A 233 -32.35 6.90 -2.04
N GLY A 234 -31.82 6.94 -3.26
CA GLY A 234 -32.34 6.18 -4.40
C GLY A 234 -32.30 4.67 -4.17
N LEU A 235 -31.19 4.15 -3.63
CA LEU A 235 -31.06 2.72 -3.30
C LEU A 235 -32.01 2.28 -2.18
N LYS A 236 -32.31 3.16 -1.20
CA LYS A 236 -33.35 2.88 -0.20
C LYS A 236 -34.73 2.81 -0.84
N ALA A 237 -35.06 3.75 -1.72
CA ALA A 237 -36.33 3.76 -2.45
C ALA A 237 -36.47 2.51 -3.34
N LEU A 238 -35.38 2.08 -3.99
CA LEU A 238 -35.33 0.89 -4.83
C LEU A 238 -35.59 -0.40 -4.04
N ASN A 239 -34.99 -0.54 -2.86
CA ASN A 239 -35.21 -1.70 -2.00
C ASN A 239 -36.67 -1.84 -1.51
N VAL A 240 -37.37 -0.70 -1.39
CA VAL A 240 -38.78 -0.66 -0.99
C VAL A 240 -39.71 -0.91 -2.18
N ALA A 241 -39.49 -0.25 -3.31
CA ALA A 241 -40.38 -0.30 -4.47
C ALA A 241 -40.23 -1.59 -5.29
N ARG A 242 -39.02 -2.19 -5.32
CA ARG A 242 -38.67 -3.38 -6.11
C ARG A 242 -39.27 -3.40 -7.53
N PRO A 243 -39.01 -2.35 -8.34
CA PRO A 243 -39.52 -2.26 -9.70
C PRO A 243 -38.88 -3.29 -10.63
N ASP A 244 -39.56 -3.63 -11.72
CA ASP A 244 -39.08 -4.58 -12.73
C ASP A 244 -37.79 -4.10 -13.43
N ASP A 245 -37.63 -2.78 -13.60
CA ASP A 245 -36.38 -2.15 -14.07
C ASP A 245 -35.74 -1.27 -12.98
N PRO A 246 -34.75 -1.80 -12.23
CA PRO A 246 -34.09 -1.07 -11.16
C PRO A 246 -33.21 0.08 -11.65
N LEU A 247 -32.65 0.00 -12.85
CA LEU A 247 -31.74 1.01 -13.38
C LEU A 247 -32.52 2.22 -13.86
N GLN A 248 -33.61 1.99 -14.61
CA GLN A 248 -34.48 3.07 -15.08
C GLN A 248 -35.13 3.81 -13.90
N PHE A 249 -35.61 3.07 -12.90
CA PHE A 249 -36.14 3.66 -11.67
C PHE A 249 -35.13 4.56 -10.94
N LEU A 250 -33.88 4.10 -10.82
CA LEU A 250 -32.84 4.89 -10.15
C LEU A 250 -32.48 6.14 -10.95
N ALA A 251 -32.44 6.06 -12.28
CA ALA A 251 -32.20 7.22 -13.15
C ALA A 251 -33.28 8.28 -12.98
N ASP A 252 -34.55 7.87 -13.02
CA ASP A 252 -35.70 8.78 -12.85
C ASP A 252 -35.72 9.40 -11.45
N PHE A 253 -35.37 8.61 -10.42
CA PHE A 253 -35.27 9.09 -9.05
C PHE A 253 -34.22 10.20 -8.90
N ILE A 254 -33.01 10.00 -9.44
CA ILE A 254 -31.92 10.99 -9.33
C ILE A 254 -32.29 12.28 -10.07
N LEU A 255 -32.86 12.17 -11.27
CA LEU A 255 -33.27 13.33 -12.06
C LEU A 255 -34.42 14.10 -11.39
N GLY A 256 -35.40 13.40 -10.83
CA GLY A 256 -36.50 14.00 -10.07
C GLY A 256 -36.03 14.71 -8.80
N GLN A 257 -35.11 14.08 -8.05
CA GLN A 257 -34.60 14.66 -6.80
C GLN A 257 -33.79 15.94 -7.04
N ARG A 258 -33.02 16.01 -8.15
CA ARG A 258 -32.30 17.23 -8.53
C ARG A 258 -33.26 18.41 -8.76
N ARG A 259 -34.39 18.16 -9.44
CA ARG A 259 -35.43 19.16 -9.68
C ARG A 259 -36.06 19.65 -8.37
N GLN A 260 -36.41 18.71 -7.49
CA GLN A 260 -37.01 19.03 -6.19
C GLN A 260 -36.07 19.86 -5.30
N ARG A 261 -34.77 19.54 -5.26
CA ARG A 261 -33.78 20.34 -4.52
C ARG A 261 -33.64 21.76 -5.07
N GLN A 262 -33.71 21.94 -6.39
CA GLN A 262 -33.67 23.27 -7.01
C GLN A 262 -34.91 24.09 -6.64
N GLU A 263 -36.10 23.49 -6.69
CA GLU A 263 -37.35 24.15 -6.30
C GLU A 263 -37.35 24.54 -4.82
N GLN A 264 -36.88 23.65 -3.94
CA GLN A 264 -36.72 23.96 -2.50
C GLN A 264 -35.70 25.08 -2.25
N ALA A 265 -34.57 25.08 -2.97
CA ALA A 265 -33.57 26.13 -2.85
C ALA A 265 -34.11 27.50 -3.33
N LEU A 266 -34.88 27.51 -4.41
CA LEU A 266 -35.54 28.72 -4.91
C LEU A 266 -36.58 29.25 -3.92
N LEU A 267 -37.40 28.36 -3.33
CA LEU A 267 -38.36 28.72 -2.28
C LEU A 267 -37.67 29.30 -1.04
N LEU A 268 -36.58 28.69 -0.59
CA LEU A 268 -35.82 29.16 0.56
C LEU A 268 -35.18 30.54 0.28
N ALA A 269 -34.59 30.72 -0.90
CA ALA A 269 -34.02 32.00 -1.32
C ALA A 269 -35.08 33.11 -1.38
N ALA A 270 -36.26 32.81 -1.93
CA ALA A 270 -37.38 33.75 -1.96
C ALA A 270 -37.85 34.13 -0.54
N GLN A 271 -37.95 33.15 0.38
CA GLN A 271 -38.30 33.43 1.77
C GLN A 271 -37.27 34.32 2.47
N GLN A 272 -35.98 34.04 2.27
CA GLN A 272 -34.88 34.85 2.81
C GLN A 272 -34.93 36.28 2.26
N GLN A 273 -35.26 36.45 0.97
CA GLN A 273 -35.40 37.77 0.36
C GLN A 273 -36.56 38.56 0.97
N VAL A 274 -37.72 37.93 1.19
CA VAL A 274 -38.86 38.56 1.87
C VAL A 274 -38.50 38.94 3.31
N GLN A 275 -37.80 38.07 4.04
CA GLN A 275 -37.33 38.37 5.40
C GLN A 275 -36.34 39.54 5.43
N ALA A 276 -35.38 39.57 4.50
CA ALA A 276 -34.41 40.66 4.39
C ALA A 276 -35.11 42.00 4.07
N GLN A 277 -36.11 41.98 3.19
CA GLN A 277 -36.92 43.16 2.90
C GLN A 277 -37.71 43.64 4.12
N ALA A 278 -38.32 42.73 4.87
CA ALA A 278 -39.04 43.06 6.10
C ALA A 278 -38.10 43.67 7.17
N GLN A 279 -36.91 43.09 7.35
CA GLN A 279 -35.89 43.61 8.26
C GLN A 279 -35.40 45.00 7.84
N ALA A 280 -35.19 45.22 6.53
CA ALA A 280 -34.81 46.52 6.01
C ALA A 280 -35.90 47.59 6.26
N GLN A 281 -37.18 47.24 6.05
CA GLN A 281 -38.29 48.15 6.34
C GLN A 281 -38.40 48.49 7.83
N GLN A 282 -38.25 47.49 8.71
CA GLN A 282 -38.21 47.70 10.15
C GLN A 282 -37.06 48.61 10.57
N ALA A 283 -35.86 48.44 9.99
CA ALA A 283 -34.71 49.29 10.26
C ALA A 283 -34.97 50.76 9.87
N VAL A 284 -35.58 50.99 8.70
CA VAL A 284 -35.96 52.35 8.25
C VAL A 284 -37.01 52.97 9.18
N GLN A 285 -38.02 52.21 9.62
CA GLN A 285 -39.03 52.71 10.57
C GLN A 285 -38.42 53.09 11.92
N LEU A 286 -37.51 52.27 12.44
CA LEU A 286 -36.81 52.56 13.70
C LEU A 286 -35.94 53.82 13.57
N GLN A 287 -35.22 53.99 12.46
CA GLN A 287 -34.44 55.20 12.19
C GLN A 287 -35.33 56.45 12.13
N ALA A 288 -36.49 56.36 11.47
CA ALA A 288 -37.44 57.48 11.42
C ALA A 288 -37.99 57.85 12.81
N LEU A 289 -38.32 56.86 13.64
CA LEU A 289 -38.76 57.08 15.02
C LEU A 289 -37.66 57.73 15.88
N GLN A 290 -36.42 57.24 15.77
CA GLN A 290 -35.27 57.82 16.46
C GLN A 290 -35.02 59.28 16.04
N ALA A 291 -35.15 59.59 14.74
CA ALA A 291 -35.01 60.95 14.23
C ALA A 291 -36.10 61.89 14.78
N LEU A 292 -37.36 61.43 14.86
CA LEU A 292 -38.45 62.19 15.48
C LEU A 292 -38.22 62.43 16.97
N GLN A 293 -37.75 61.41 17.71
CA GLN A 293 -37.41 61.55 19.13
C GLN A 293 -36.27 62.53 19.35
N ALA A 294 -35.22 62.50 18.51
CA ALA A 294 -34.11 63.45 18.58
C ALA A 294 -34.56 64.89 18.30
N ALA A 295 -35.45 65.09 17.31
CA ALA A 295 -36.02 66.41 17.01
C ALA A 295 -36.87 66.95 18.17
N ALA A 296 -37.66 66.09 18.83
CA ALA A 296 -38.46 66.47 20.00
C ALA A 296 -37.58 66.83 21.22
N ALA A 297 -36.48 66.11 21.45
CA ALA A 297 -35.53 66.41 22.53
C ALA A 297 -34.78 67.73 22.31
N GLY A 298 -34.44 68.05 21.06
CA GLY A 298 -33.81 69.33 20.71
C GLY A 298 -34.71 70.55 20.92
N ALA A 299 -36.03 70.39 20.84
CA ALA A 299 -37.00 71.46 21.05
C ALA A 299 -37.30 71.77 22.53
N GLN A 300 -36.95 70.88 23.47
CA GLN A 300 -37.15 71.06 24.91
C GLN A 300 -35.92 71.65 25.64
N GLY A 301 -34.80 71.85 24.92
CA GLY A 301 -33.53 72.36 25.45
C GLY A 301 -33.19 73.81 25.09
N LEU A 302 -34.14 74.56 24.52
CA LEU A 302 -34.06 76.01 24.24
C LEU A 302 -35.05 76.76 25.12
#